data_AF-A0A370G420-F1
#
_entry.id   AF-A0A370G420-F1
#
_cell.length_a   1.000
_cell.length_b   1.000
_cell.length_c   1.000
_cell.angle_alpha   90.00
_cell.angle_beta   90.00
_cell.angle_gamma   90.00
#
_symmetry.space_group_name_H-M   'P 1'
#
loop_
_entity.id
_entity.type
_entity.pdbx_description
1 polymer ?
#
loop_
_entity_poly.entity_id
_entity_poly.type
_entity_poly.pdbx_seq_one_letter_code
_entity_poly.pdbx_strand_id
1 'polypeptide(L)' 'MSKKEKRWRRFYLIMMIFIYAIFVPVSILEWLGGDGSLPITAVVVGGALPAIRKNHLQQIQAKENPGA' A
#
# COMPACT_ATOMS: atom_id res chain seq x y z
N MET A 1 16.16 -0.55 -13.07
CA MET A 1 15.77 -0.70 -11.66
C MET A 1 16.88 -1.38 -10.91
N SER A 2 17.28 -0.80 -9.77
CA SER A 2 18.17 -1.48 -8.85
C SER A 2 17.53 -2.76 -8.28
N LYS A 3 18.38 -3.67 -7.79
CA LYS A 3 17.94 -4.85 -7.02
C LYS A 3 17.08 -4.45 -5.82
N LYS A 4 17.40 -3.31 -5.16
CA LYS A 4 16.62 -2.79 -4.03
C LYS A 4 15.24 -2.34 -4.46
N GLU A 5 15.16 -1.53 -5.52
CA GLU A 5 13.88 -1.06 -6.08
C GLU A 5 12.97 -2.24 -6.49
N LYS A 6 13.53 -3.26 -7.16
CA LYS A 6 12.78 -4.45 -7.58
C LYS A 6 12.24 -5.25 -6.39
N ARG A 7 13.01 -5.36 -5.29
CA ARG A 7 12.57 -6.01 -4.06
C ARG A 7 11.42 -5.24 -3.41
N TRP A 8 11.53 -3.92 -3.30
CA TRP A 8 10.46 -3.08 -2.74
C TRP A 8 9.20 -3.10 -3.59
N ARG A 9 9.31 -3.06 -4.92
CA ARG A 9 8.14 -3.19 -5.81
C ARG A 9 7.38 -4.50 -5.59
N ARG A 10 8.08 -5.63 -5.38
CA ARG A 10 7.44 -6.91 -5.05
C ARG A 10 6.78 -6.89 -3.68
N PHE A 11 7.44 -6.33 -2.67
CA PHE A 11 6.85 -6.15 -1.34
C PHE A 11 5.55 -5.33 -1.41
N TYR A 12 5.59 -4.18 -2.09
CA TYR A 12 4.40 -3.35 -2.29
C TYR A 12 3.28 -4.08 -3.01
N LEU A 13 3.61 -4.91 -4.02
CA LEU A 13 2.60 -5.68 -4.73
C LEU A 13 1.91 -6.70 -3.81
N ILE A 14 2.67 -7.48 -3.05
CA ILE A 14 2.11 -8.46 -2.10
C ILE A 14 1.28 -7.75 -1.02
N MET A 15 1.82 -6.66 -0.46
CA MET A 15 1.12 -5.87 0.56
C MET A 15 -0.17 -5.23 0.02
N MET A 16 -0.15 -4.69 -1.20
CA MET A 16 -1.35 -4.13 -1.84
C MET A 16 -2.40 -5.22 -2.08
N ILE A 17 -2.00 -6.43 -2.52
CA ILE A 17 -2.94 -7.55 -2.67
C ILE A 17 -3.58 -7.89 -1.33
N PHE A 18 -2.78 -8.04 -0.27
CA PHE A 18 -3.32 -8.33 1.06
C PHE A 18 -4.31 -7.25 1.52
N ILE A 19 -3.93 -5.97 1.37
CA ILE A 19 -4.77 -4.86 1.84
C ILE A 19 -6.06 -4.76 1.02
N TYR A 20 -5.99 -4.81 -0.31
CA TYR A 20 -7.18 -4.61 -1.13
C TYR A 20 -8.04 -5.86 -1.32
N ALA A 21 -7.47 -7.06 -1.28
CA ALA A 21 -8.21 -8.30 -1.49
C ALA A 21 -8.69 -8.94 -0.18
N ILE A 22 -8.08 -8.60 0.96
CA ILE A 22 -8.41 -9.20 2.25
C ILE A 22 -8.83 -8.13 3.25
N PHE A 23 -7.93 -7.22 3.62
CA PHE A 23 -8.21 -6.26 4.70
C PHE A 23 -9.41 -5.35 4.40
N VAL A 24 -9.42 -4.67 3.25
CA VAL A 24 -10.52 -3.77 2.87
C VAL A 24 -11.85 -4.53 2.74
N PRO A 25 -11.94 -5.67 2.04
CA PRO A 25 -13.17 -6.46 1.99
C PRO A 25 -13.66 -6.94 3.35
N VAL A 26 -12.77 -7.44 4.20
CA VAL A 26 -13.14 -7.88 5.56
C VAL A 26 -13.68 -6.71 6.37
N SER A 27 -12.99 -5.56 6.37
CA SER A 27 -13.46 -4.37 7.08
C SER A 27 -14.81 -3.84 6.56
N ILE A 28 -15.08 -3.96 5.26
CA ILE A 28 -16.39 -3.61 4.69
C ILE A 28 -17.46 -4.61 5.14
N LEU A 29 -17.16 -5.91 5.14
CA LEU A 29 -18.10 -6.95 5.59
C LEU A 29 -18.42 -6.80 7.08
N GLU A 30 -17.43 -6.52 7.93
CA GLU A 30 -17.63 -6.24 9.36
C GLU A 30 -18.51 -5.00 9.57
N TRP A 31 -18.28 -3.94 8.78
CA TRP A 31 -19.11 -2.74 8.84
C TRP A 31 -20.56 -2.99 8.37
N LEU A 32 -20.74 -3.72 7.26
CA LEU A 32 -22.07 -4.07 6.73
C LEU A 32 -22.81 -5.09 7.60
N GLY A 33 -22.09 -5.95 8.33
CA GLY A 33 -22.65 -6.91 9.26
C GLY A 33 -23.20 -6.30 10.55
N GLY A 34 -22.96 -5.01 10.80
CA GLY A 34 -23.45 -4.29 11.98
C GLY A 34 -22.56 -4.44 13.22
N ASP A 35 -21.51 -5.25 13.15
CA ASP A 35 -20.57 -5.49 14.25
C ASP A 35 -19.41 -4.48 14.29
N GLY A 36 -19.24 -3.67 13.22
CA GLY A 36 -18.10 -2.75 13.05
C GLY A 36 -18.49 -1.28 12.90
N SER A 37 -17.62 -0.39 13.39
CA SER A 37 -17.66 1.05 13.08
C SER A 37 -17.24 1.33 11.62
N LEU A 38 -17.50 2.56 11.13
CA LEU A 38 -17.01 2.99 9.81
C LEU A 38 -15.52 2.61 9.62
N PRO A 39 -15.14 1.95 8.51
CA PRO A 39 -13.81 1.39 8.33
C PRO A 39 -12.81 2.47 7.90
N ILE A 40 -12.65 3.52 8.72
CA ILE A 40 -11.80 4.68 8.45
C ILE A 40 -10.37 4.24 8.15
N THR A 41 -9.85 3.27 8.90
CA THR A 41 -8.51 2.71 8.67
C THR A 41 -8.39 2.08 7.29
N ALA A 42 -9.38 1.34 6.82
CA ALA A 42 -9.39 0.75 5.48
C ALA A 42 -9.38 1.83 4.38
N VAL A 43 -10.16 2.89 4.56
CA VAL A 43 -10.21 4.03 3.62
C VAL A 43 -8.88 4.78 3.59
N VAL A 44 -8.33 5.13 4.76
CA VAL A 44 -7.07 5.87 4.88
C VAL A 44 -5.92 5.05 4.32
N VAL A 45 -5.82 3.77 4.69
CA VAL A 45 -4.75 2.90 4.21
C VAL A 45 -4.90 2.68 2.69
N GLY A 46 -6.10 2.40 2.20
CA GLY A 46 -6.36 2.25 0.76
C GLY A 46 -6.01 3.50 -0.06
N GLY A 47 -6.25 4.70 0.49
CA GLY A 47 -5.91 5.96 -0.17
C GLY A 47 -4.43 6.35 -0.05
N ALA A 48 -3.82 6.12 1.11
CA ALA A 48 -2.46 6.58 1.42
C ALA A 48 -1.38 5.63 0.86
N LEU A 49 -1.65 4.33 0.78
CA LEU A 49 -0.66 3.32 0.37
C LEU A 49 -0.07 3.58 -1.03
N PRO A 50 -0.84 3.97 -2.07
CA PRO A 50 -0.30 4.33 -3.37
C PRO A 50 0.66 5.54 -3.30
N ALA A 51 0.33 6.55 -2.50
CA ALA A 51 1.16 7.74 -2.33
C ALA A 51 2.47 7.40 -1.60
N ILE A 52 2.40 6.63 -0.52
CA ILE A 52 3.58 6.14 0.22
C ILE A 52 4.48 5.31 -0.70
N ARG A 53 3.89 4.39 -1.49
CA ARG A 53 4.62 3.58 -2.47
C ARG A 53 5.36 4.46 -3.47
N LYS A 54 4.69 5.47 -4.05
CA LYS A 54 5.30 6.39 -5.03
C LYS A 54 6.46 7.14 -4.40
N ASN A 55 6.25 7.75 -3.23
CA ASN A 55 7.27 8.53 -2.54
C ASN A 55 8.48 7.67 -2.15
N HIS A 56 8.26 6.47 -1.63
CA HIS A 56 9.35 5.60 -1.22
C HIS A 56 10.18 5.09 -2.42
N LEU A 57 9.53 4.70 -3.52
CA LEU A 57 10.24 4.27 -4.73
C LEU A 57 11.03 5.43 -5.37
N GLN A 58 10.48 6.66 -5.35
CA GLN A 58 11.19 7.85 -5.79
C GLN A 58 12.43 8.13 -4.93
N GLN A 59 12.33 7.99 -3.60
CA GLN A 59 13.48 8.14 -2.72
C GLN A 59 14.57 7.09 -2.99
N ILE A 60 14.19 5.85 -3.28
CA ILE A 60 15.14 4.80 -3.64
C ILE A 60 15.85 5.17 -4.96
N GLN A 61 15.07 5.60 -5.96
CA GLN A 61 15.62 5.97 -7.26
C GLN A 61 16.55 7.18 -7.17
N ALA A 62 16.19 8.23 -6.42
CA ALA A 62 17.02 9.41 -6.21
C ALA A 62 18.33 9.10 -5.48
N LYS A 63 18.31 8.15 -4.54
CA LYS A 63 19.52 7.69 -3.82
C LYS A 63 20.43 6.82 -4.68
N GLU A 64 19.89 6.11 -5.66
CA GLU A 64 20.64 5.18 -6.51
C GLU A 64 21.10 5.80 -7.84
N ASN A 65 20.45 6.88 -8.30
CA ASN A 65 20.85 7.70 -9.44
C ASN A 65 20.80 9.18 -9.05
N PRO A 66 21.84 9.73 -8.40
CA PRO A 66 21.87 11.12 -7.97
C PRO A 66 22.02 12.16 -9.09
N GLY A 67 21.68 11.83 -10.35
CA GLY A 67 21.83 12.72 -11.51
C GLY A 67 21.08 12.29 -12.77
N ALA A 68 19.98 11.55 -12.64
CA ALA A 68 19.09 11.19 -13.75
C ALA A 68 17.87 12.12 -13.83
#